data_AF-A0A1H8KMM3-F1
#
_entry.id   AF-A0A1H8KMM3-F1
#
_cell.length_a   1.000
_cell.length_b   1.000
_cell.length_c   1.000
_cell.angle_alpha   90.00
_cell.angle_beta   90.00
_cell.angle_gamma   90.00
#
_symmetry.space_group_name_H-M   'P 1'
#
loop_
_entity.id
_entity.type
_entity.pdbx_description
1 polymer ?
#
loop_
_entity_poly.entity_id
_entity_poly.type
_entity_poly.pdbx_seq_one_letter_code
_entity_poly.pdbx_strand_id
1 'polypeptide(L)'
;MIKPMKSGGLALLLATGLFVAAQAQGPAPAPAPTPAPTPAANQPKAQPQVDKQKRFATAEEAANALTEAIRKDDDAAVQAIIGTGWRDLIPGNTEHEDDVRKRFLEAWDQAHKVVPEGDDKAFIEAGTTGWISPMPLAKDARGWYYDVEAGKKEIIAREIGRDEYTVIQTLLAIVDAQRDYVSMDPMKTDVPTYARRLLSAPGKKDGLYWEARPGEPQSPVGELVAKAQAGDVPGEGYFGYRFRMLYGQGPDAPGGAYSYLIDNRMIGGFGVIAWPVTYGETGVSTFMVSQSGDVYEKDLGPDTSAEAAKILLFNPDKSWEKTDMTPPPPEK
;
A
#
# COMPACT_ATOMS: atom_id res chain seq x y z
N MET A 1 -61.36 11.52 -27.61
CA MET A 1 -62.63 11.94 -26.99
C MET A 1 -63.11 10.80 -26.09
N ILE A 2 -63.50 11.11 -24.85
CA ILE A 2 -64.31 10.26 -23.95
C ILE A 2 -63.56 9.12 -23.21
N LYS A 3 -63.09 9.44 -22.00
CA LYS A 3 -63.14 8.60 -20.76
C LYS A 3 -64.64 8.37 -20.39
N PRO A 4 -65.04 7.62 -19.34
CA PRO A 4 -64.46 6.49 -18.57
C PRO A 4 -65.57 5.45 -18.21
N MET A 5 -65.30 4.45 -17.33
CA MET A 5 -66.20 3.96 -16.25
C MET A 5 -65.50 2.80 -15.52
N LYS A 6 -65.17 2.86 -14.21
CA LYS A 6 -66.02 2.67 -12.99
C LYS A 6 -66.88 1.41 -13.15
N SER A 7 -66.98 0.44 -12.24
CA SER A 7 -66.84 0.32 -10.78
C SER A 7 -67.21 -1.16 -10.50
N GLY A 8 -66.57 -1.90 -9.59
CA GLY A 8 -66.89 -1.90 -8.17
C GLY A 8 -67.59 -3.19 -7.73
N GLY A 9 -67.15 -3.78 -6.61
CA GLY A 9 -67.84 -4.81 -5.81
C GLY A 9 -67.74 -6.25 -6.35
N LEU A 10 -67.76 -7.31 -5.54
CA LEU A 10 -67.88 -7.48 -4.09
C LEU A 10 -67.66 -8.99 -3.80
N ALA A 11 -66.97 -9.32 -2.70
CA ALA A 11 -67.08 -10.52 -1.83
C ALA A 11 -67.16 -11.95 -2.48
N LEU A 12 -66.63 -13.04 -1.92
CA LEU A 12 -66.83 -13.54 -0.56
C LEU A 12 -65.99 -14.83 -0.30
N LEU A 13 -65.46 -14.93 0.92
CA LEU A 13 -65.00 -16.06 1.76
C LEU A 13 -64.78 -17.50 1.22
N LEU A 14 -63.68 -18.11 1.71
CA LEU A 14 -63.63 -19.13 2.80
C LEU A 14 -62.12 -19.44 3.05
N ALA A 15 -61.45 -19.04 4.14
CA ALA A 15 -61.58 -19.36 5.57
C ALA A 15 -61.15 -20.79 5.99
N THR A 16 -59.86 -20.93 6.35
CA THR A 16 -59.30 -21.75 7.45
C THR A 16 -57.81 -21.40 7.55
N GLY A 17 -57.21 -20.91 8.64
CA GLY A 17 -57.59 -20.87 10.03
C GLY A 17 -56.60 -21.70 10.85
N LEU A 18 -55.48 -21.11 11.29
CA LEU A 18 -54.79 -21.53 12.51
C LEU A 18 -54.18 -20.30 13.19
N PHE A 19 -54.74 -19.97 14.35
CA PHE A 19 -54.30 -18.95 15.29
C PHE A 19 -53.41 -19.59 16.35
N VAL A 20 -52.31 -18.93 16.72
CA VAL A 20 -51.83 -18.89 18.10
C VAL A 20 -51.55 -17.43 18.45
N ALA A 21 -51.91 -17.10 19.68
CA ALA A 21 -52.37 -15.80 20.15
C ALA A 21 -51.28 -14.75 20.42
N ALA A 22 -51.73 -13.50 20.30
CA ALA A 22 -51.10 -12.26 20.70
C ALA A 22 -50.98 -12.10 22.21
N GLN A 23 -50.12 -11.16 22.65
CA GLN A 23 -50.52 -10.06 23.54
C GLN A 23 -49.67 -8.81 23.25
N ALA A 24 -50.31 -7.66 23.50
CA ALA A 24 -50.12 -6.35 22.90
C ALA A 24 -49.10 -5.45 23.62
N GLN A 25 -48.49 -4.51 22.89
CA GLN A 25 -48.01 -3.23 23.42
C GLN A 25 -48.28 -2.10 22.42
N GLY A 26 -48.77 -0.97 22.94
CA GLY A 26 -49.40 0.14 22.23
C GLY A 26 -48.46 1.11 21.51
N PRO A 27 -48.96 2.31 21.13
CA PRO A 27 -48.26 3.24 20.25
C PRO A 27 -46.97 3.78 20.90
N ALA A 28 -45.93 3.84 20.08
CA ALA A 28 -44.61 4.35 20.44
C ALA A 28 -44.68 5.80 20.98
N PRO A 29 -43.97 6.12 22.08
CA PRO A 29 -43.87 7.48 22.58
C PRO A 29 -42.97 8.35 21.68
N ALA A 30 -43.27 9.64 21.63
CA ALA A 30 -42.44 10.66 20.99
C ALA A 30 -41.01 10.70 21.58
N PRO A 31 -39.98 11.06 20.80
CA PRO A 31 -38.61 11.12 21.29
C PRO A 31 -38.46 12.19 22.38
N ALA A 32 -37.89 11.78 23.51
CA ALA A 32 -37.51 12.68 24.60
C ALA A 32 -36.36 13.61 24.15
N PRO A 33 -36.27 14.85 24.69
CA PRO A 33 -35.13 15.72 24.45
C PRO A 33 -33.84 15.09 24.97
N THR A 34 -32.80 15.17 24.16
CA THR A 34 -31.44 14.69 24.46
C THR A 34 -30.92 15.37 25.74
N PRO A 35 -30.41 14.62 26.75
CA PRO A 35 -29.75 15.24 27.88
C PRO A 35 -28.44 15.90 27.41
N ALA A 36 -28.21 17.13 27.84
CA ALA A 36 -26.94 17.83 27.67
C ALA A 36 -25.79 17.00 28.29
N PRO A 37 -24.58 17.01 27.70
CA PRO A 37 -23.47 16.21 28.20
C PRO A 37 -23.05 16.68 29.60
N THR A 38 -23.10 15.75 30.56
CA THR A 38 -22.50 15.92 31.89
C THR A 38 -20.98 16.13 31.76
N PRO A 39 -20.36 17.07 32.49
CA PRO A 39 -18.92 17.25 32.48
C PRO A 39 -18.23 15.98 32.99
N ALA A 40 -17.41 15.35 32.15
CA ALA A 40 -16.61 14.20 32.53
C ALA A 40 -15.66 14.60 33.67
N ALA A 41 -15.92 14.09 34.87
CA ALA A 41 -15.03 14.18 36.00
C ALA A 41 -13.80 13.28 35.79
N ASN A 42 -12.62 13.89 35.90
CA ASN A 42 -11.32 13.28 36.17
C ASN A 42 -11.02 11.93 35.49
N GLN A 43 -10.83 11.97 34.16
CA GLN A 43 -9.81 11.11 33.56
C GLN A 43 -8.44 11.72 33.92
N PRO A 44 -7.45 10.94 34.40
CA PRO A 44 -6.09 11.44 34.47
C PRO A 44 -5.74 11.87 33.04
N LYS A 45 -5.54 13.18 32.83
CA LYS A 45 -4.87 13.65 31.62
C LYS A 45 -3.61 12.81 31.50
N ALA A 46 -3.45 12.09 30.39
CA ALA A 46 -2.14 11.56 30.03
C ALA A 46 -1.19 12.74 30.13
N GLN A 47 -0.33 12.73 31.14
CA GLN A 47 0.73 13.71 31.23
C GLN A 47 1.52 13.52 29.94
N PRO A 48 1.85 14.60 29.20
CA PRO A 48 2.84 14.47 28.15
C PRO A 48 4.04 13.81 28.81
N GLN A 49 4.38 12.61 28.37
CA GLN A 49 5.67 12.04 28.71
C GLN A 49 6.65 13.05 28.12
N VAL A 50 7.17 13.94 28.96
CA VAL A 50 8.25 14.82 28.57
C VAL A 50 9.39 13.87 28.35
N ASP A 51 9.55 13.43 27.11
CA ASP A 51 10.66 12.59 26.73
C ASP A 51 11.92 13.27 27.25
N LYS A 52 12.74 12.51 27.97
CA LYS A 52 14.07 12.92 28.43
C LYS A 52 15.05 13.12 27.26
N GLN A 53 14.51 13.42 26.09
CA GLN A 53 15.24 13.66 24.87
C GLN A 53 16.15 14.85 25.08
N LYS A 54 17.43 14.65 24.77
CA LYS A 54 18.45 15.67 24.91
C LYS A 54 18.09 16.91 24.09
N ARG A 55 18.50 18.07 24.63
CA ARG A 55 18.37 19.37 23.98
C ARG A 55 19.76 19.93 23.73
N PHE A 56 19.92 20.66 22.64
CA PHE A 56 21.19 21.20 22.18
C PHE A 56 21.11 22.71 21.96
N ALA A 57 22.24 23.41 22.09
CA ALA A 57 22.27 24.86 21.89
C ALA A 57 22.13 25.22 20.40
N THR A 58 22.64 24.37 19.51
CA THR A 58 22.62 24.55 18.06
C THR A 58 22.20 23.26 17.35
N ALA A 59 21.74 23.40 16.10
CA ALA A 59 21.40 22.26 15.26
C ALA A 59 22.68 21.45 14.90
N GLU A 60 23.81 22.12 14.71
CA GLU A 60 25.12 21.52 14.47
C GLU A 60 25.58 20.66 15.65
N GLU A 61 25.38 21.13 16.88
CA GLU A 61 25.70 20.36 18.08
C GLU A 61 24.84 19.08 18.16
N ALA A 62 23.55 19.16 17.83
CA ALA A 62 22.66 18.00 17.77
C ALA A 62 23.11 16.99 16.70
N ALA A 63 23.40 17.48 15.49
CA ALA A 63 23.85 16.67 14.36
C ALA A 63 25.16 15.93 14.65
N ASN A 64 26.15 16.63 15.22
CA ASN A 64 27.42 16.05 15.64
C ASN A 64 27.22 15.02 16.76
N ALA A 65 26.38 15.31 17.75
CA ALA A 65 26.18 14.44 18.90
C ALA A 65 25.54 13.10 18.51
N LEU A 66 24.53 13.09 17.62
CA LEU A 66 23.93 11.85 17.14
C LEU A 66 24.94 11.05 16.31
N THR A 67 25.63 11.70 15.38
CA THR A 67 26.62 11.03 14.53
C THR A 67 27.76 10.42 15.33
N GLU A 68 28.25 11.10 16.36
CA GLU A 68 29.27 10.56 17.26
C GLU A 68 28.78 9.39 18.10
N ALA A 69 27.50 9.40 18.51
CA ALA A 69 26.88 8.26 19.19
C ALA A 69 26.78 7.04 18.25
N ILE A 70 26.34 7.26 17.00
CA ILE A 70 26.28 6.23 15.95
C ILE A 70 27.68 5.66 15.66
N ARG A 71 28.69 6.52 15.51
CA ARG A 71 30.08 6.11 15.23
C ARG A 71 30.68 5.24 16.32
N LYS A 72 30.29 5.49 17.57
CA LYS A 72 30.77 4.75 18.76
C LYS A 72 29.93 3.52 19.07
N ASP A 73 28.87 3.27 18.32
CA ASP A 73 27.87 2.24 18.64
C ASP A 73 27.32 2.41 20.08
N ASP A 74 27.12 3.68 20.49
CA ASP A 74 26.66 4.04 21.84
C ASP A 74 25.14 4.16 21.87
N ASP A 75 24.47 3.02 21.99
CA ASP A 75 23.03 2.89 22.13
C ASP A 75 22.41 3.83 23.17
N ALA A 76 23.08 4.00 24.31
CA ALA A 76 22.56 4.79 25.41
C ALA A 76 22.58 6.28 25.05
N ALA A 77 23.62 6.73 24.35
CA ALA A 77 23.69 8.08 23.80
C ALA A 77 22.67 8.28 22.67
N VAL A 78 22.52 7.33 21.74
CA VAL A 78 21.49 7.39 20.69
C VAL A 78 20.09 7.50 21.31
N GLN A 79 19.78 6.63 22.26
CA GLN A 79 18.51 6.64 23.00
C GLN A 79 18.27 7.96 23.74
N ALA A 80 19.30 8.58 24.32
CA ALA A 80 19.15 9.88 24.97
C ALA A 80 18.83 11.00 23.96
N ILE A 81 19.22 10.87 22.70
CA ILE A 81 19.06 11.91 21.65
C ILE A 81 17.76 11.73 20.86
N ILE A 82 17.40 10.51 20.48
CA ILE A 82 16.23 10.21 19.62
C ILE A 82 15.19 9.28 20.26
N GLY A 83 15.34 8.96 21.55
CA GLY A 83 14.33 8.24 22.34
C GLY A 83 14.50 6.72 22.37
N THR A 84 13.70 6.04 23.20
CA THR A 84 13.81 4.60 23.52
C THR A 84 13.40 3.66 22.39
N GLY A 85 12.62 4.14 21.41
CA GLY A 85 12.15 3.36 20.26
C GLY A 85 12.96 3.59 18.99
N TRP A 86 14.21 4.04 19.11
CA TRP A 86 15.00 4.45 17.95
C TRP A 86 15.34 3.29 16.99
N ARG A 87 15.39 2.05 17.50
CA ARG A 87 15.63 0.86 16.69
C ARG A 87 14.49 0.56 15.72
N ASP A 88 13.26 0.90 16.11
CA ASP A 88 12.07 0.73 15.26
C ASP A 88 12.10 1.69 14.05
N LEU A 89 13.03 2.65 14.02
CA LEU A 89 13.22 3.59 12.92
C LEU A 89 14.12 3.05 11.81
N ILE A 90 14.85 1.97 12.06
CA ILE A 90 15.76 1.38 11.11
C ILE A 90 15.07 0.13 10.56
N PRO A 91 14.46 0.21 9.37
CA PRO A 91 13.81 -0.95 8.77
C PRO A 91 14.86 -2.04 8.47
N GLY A 92 14.48 -3.30 8.57
CA GLY A 92 15.35 -4.44 8.24
C GLY A 92 15.93 -5.19 9.44
N ASN A 93 17.05 -5.86 9.21
CA ASN A 93 17.74 -6.69 10.20
C ASN A 93 19.08 -6.05 10.64
N THR A 94 19.81 -6.69 11.55
CA THR A 94 21.09 -6.16 12.05
C THR A 94 22.14 -5.95 10.95
N GLU A 95 22.18 -6.81 9.93
CA GLU A 95 23.11 -6.64 8.80
C GLU A 95 22.75 -5.39 7.98
N HIS A 96 21.46 -5.14 7.75
CA HIS A 96 20.97 -3.92 7.13
C HIS A 96 21.28 -2.68 7.98
N GLU A 97 21.10 -2.76 9.31
CA GLU A 97 21.44 -1.67 10.24
C GLU A 97 22.92 -1.30 10.12
N ASP A 98 23.83 -2.27 10.15
CA ASP A 98 25.26 -2.04 10.02
C ASP A 98 25.64 -1.43 8.66
N ASP A 99 25.00 -1.88 7.58
CA ASP A 99 25.19 -1.34 6.24
C ASP A 99 24.73 0.12 6.12
N VAL A 100 23.54 0.43 6.66
CA VAL A 100 22.99 1.79 6.70
C VAL A 100 23.88 2.71 7.54
N ARG A 101 24.30 2.25 8.72
CA ARG A 101 25.23 2.95 9.60
C ARG A 101 26.53 3.28 8.88
N LYS A 102 27.13 2.30 8.22
CA LYS A 102 28.39 2.49 7.48
C LYS A 102 28.24 3.52 6.37
N ARG A 103 27.20 3.40 5.52
CA ARG A 103 26.95 4.35 4.42
C ARG A 103 26.72 5.76 4.92
N PHE A 104 25.95 5.91 6.01
CA PHE A 104 25.74 7.22 6.63
C PHE A 104 27.05 7.83 7.13
N LEU A 105 27.88 7.08 7.85
CA LEU A 105 29.17 7.59 8.37
C LEU A 105 30.14 7.93 7.24
N GLU A 106 30.20 7.12 6.17
CA GLU A 106 30.99 7.42 4.97
C GLU A 106 30.52 8.71 4.28
N ALA A 107 29.22 8.88 4.10
CA ALA A 107 28.64 10.09 3.52
C ALA A 107 28.94 11.31 4.41
N TRP A 108 28.73 11.19 5.72
CA TRP A 108 29.02 12.24 6.70
C TRP A 108 30.49 12.68 6.68
N ASP A 109 31.42 11.73 6.62
CA ASP A 109 32.86 12.01 6.58
C ASP A 109 33.30 12.62 5.25
N GLN A 110 32.60 12.29 4.16
CA GLN A 110 32.86 12.91 2.85
C GLN A 110 32.46 14.38 2.84
N ALA A 111 31.25 14.69 3.31
CA ALA A 111 30.74 16.05 3.49
C ALA A 111 29.48 16.01 4.36
N HIS A 112 29.27 17.04 5.18
CA HIS A 112 28.00 17.22 5.88
C HIS A 112 27.74 18.70 6.12
N LYS A 113 26.46 19.06 6.25
CA LYS A 113 26.06 20.40 6.70
C LYS A 113 24.66 20.35 7.30
N VAL A 114 24.40 21.29 8.18
CA VAL A 114 23.04 21.61 8.61
C VAL A 114 22.42 22.57 7.61
N VAL A 115 21.25 22.22 7.10
CA VAL A 115 20.47 23.02 6.15
C VAL A 115 19.26 23.59 6.90
N PRO A 116 19.25 24.90 7.22
CA PRO A 116 18.13 25.52 7.90
C PRO A 116 16.90 25.61 6.98
N GLU A 117 15.72 25.33 7.54
CA GLU A 117 14.41 25.58 6.95
C GLU A 117 13.64 26.51 7.89
N GLY A 118 13.91 27.83 7.79
CA GLY A 118 13.40 28.81 8.74
C GLY A 118 14.21 28.86 10.04
N ASP A 119 13.62 29.43 11.09
CA ASP A 119 14.31 29.74 12.35
C ASP A 119 14.29 28.60 13.39
N ASP A 120 13.37 27.66 13.21
CA ASP A 120 13.04 26.62 14.18
C ASP A 120 13.08 25.19 13.62
N LYS A 121 13.51 25.03 12.37
CA LYS A 121 13.67 23.73 11.72
C LYS A 121 14.95 23.67 10.88
N ALA A 122 15.59 22.52 10.89
CA ALA A 122 16.78 22.27 10.09
C ALA A 122 16.87 20.80 9.70
N PHE A 123 17.63 20.53 8.65
CA PHE A 123 17.91 19.20 8.15
C PHE A 123 19.41 18.92 8.14
N ILE A 124 19.76 17.64 8.09
CA ILE A 124 21.14 17.20 7.94
C ILE A 124 21.32 16.74 6.49
N GLU A 125 22.22 17.39 5.77
CA GLU A 125 22.73 16.88 4.50
C GLU A 125 24.02 16.11 4.76
N ALA A 126 24.14 14.91 4.19
CA ALA A 126 25.35 14.09 4.27
C ALA A 126 25.78 13.65 2.87
N GLY A 127 27.09 13.59 2.64
CA GLY A 127 27.70 13.31 1.35
C GLY A 127 27.66 14.48 0.38
N THR A 128 27.89 14.17 -0.89
CA THR A 128 27.99 15.14 -1.99
C THR A 128 26.82 15.06 -2.97
N THR A 129 25.81 14.26 -2.64
CA THR A 129 24.67 13.93 -3.51
C THR A 129 23.45 14.82 -3.26
N GLY A 130 23.48 15.63 -2.19
CA GLY A 130 22.31 16.36 -1.71
C GLY A 130 21.35 15.49 -0.89
N TRP A 131 21.78 14.31 -0.43
CA TRP A 131 20.96 13.46 0.42
C TRP A 131 20.67 14.14 1.75
N ILE A 132 19.38 14.25 2.08
CA ILE A 132 18.87 14.82 3.32
C ILE A 132 18.38 13.70 4.24
N SER A 133 18.87 13.69 5.48
CA SER A 133 18.40 12.81 6.53
C SER A 133 16.88 12.95 6.71
N PRO A 134 16.14 11.83 6.78
CA PRO A 134 14.68 11.88 6.91
C PRO A 134 14.22 12.42 8.26
N MET A 135 15.10 12.49 9.27
CA MET A 135 14.76 13.00 10.59
C MET A 135 15.19 14.46 10.75
N PRO A 136 14.25 15.42 10.76
CA PRO A 136 14.57 16.83 10.93
C PRO A 136 14.96 17.16 12.37
N LEU A 137 15.68 18.27 12.51
CA LEU A 137 15.89 18.98 13.76
C LEU A 137 14.82 20.06 13.90
N ALA A 138 14.24 20.19 15.09
CA ALA A 138 13.31 21.24 15.47
C ALA A 138 13.83 22.01 16.68
N LYS A 139 13.36 23.23 16.89
CA LYS A 139 13.76 24.11 17.99
C LYS A 139 12.57 24.49 18.84
N ASP A 140 12.65 24.22 20.14
CA ASP A 140 11.70 24.73 21.13
C ASP A 140 12.42 25.68 22.13
N ALA A 141 11.68 26.17 23.13
CA ALA A 141 12.24 27.06 24.16
C ALA A 141 13.40 26.45 24.98
N ARG A 142 13.56 25.12 24.97
CA ARG A 142 14.63 24.38 25.66
C ARG A 142 15.85 24.13 24.77
N GLY A 143 15.75 24.35 23.46
CA GLY A 143 16.83 24.18 22.50
C GLY A 143 16.45 23.31 21.30
N TRP A 144 17.45 22.93 20.53
CA TRP A 144 17.32 22.05 19.37
C TRP A 144 17.15 20.59 19.80
N TYR A 145 16.35 19.84 19.06
CA TYR A 145 16.12 18.41 19.24
C TYR A 145 15.75 17.76 17.91
N TYR A 146 15.83 16.44 17.83
CA TYR A 146 15.33 15.69 16.68
C TYR A 146 13.81 15.52 16.77
N ASP A 147 13.07 15.93 15.75
CA ASP A 147 11.64 15.63 15.65
C ASP A 147 11.47 14.20 15.12
N VAL A 148 11.45 13.26 16.08
CA VAL A 148 11.38 11.82 15.82
C VAL A 148 10.05 11.44 15.17
N GLU A 149 8.96 12.11 15.53
CA GLU A 149 7.63 11.80 14.97
C GLU A 149 7.52 12.26 13.51
N ALA A 150 8.08 13.43 13.17
CA ALA A 150 8.25 13.82 11.78
C ALA A 150 9.18 12.86 11.03
N GLY A 151 10.30 12.47 11.65
CA GLY A 151 11.25 11.53 11.07
C GLY A 151 10.65 10.15 10.75
N LYS A 152 9.85 9.59 11.66
CA LYS A 152 9.13 8.32 11.44
C LYS A 152 8.25 8.37 10.20
N LYS A 153 7.45 9.44 10.06
CA LYS A 153 6.54 9.61 8.92
C LYS A 153 7.31 9.69 7.60
N GLU A 154 8.42 10.41 7.58
CA GLU A 154 9.27 10.53 6.40
C GLU A 154 9.97 9.21 6.05
N ILE A 155 10.48 8.46 7.04
CA ILE A 155 11.08 7.14 6.82
C ILE A 155 10.07 6.18 6.18
N ILE A 156 8.86 6.10 6.75
CA ILE A 156 7.77 5.28 6.20
C ILE A 156 7.39 5.75 4.79
N ALA A 157 7.27 7.07 4.57
CA ALA A 157 6.92 7.60 3.26
C ALA A 157 7.98 7.26 2.19
N ARG A 158 9.28 7.33 2.52
CA ARG A 158 10.36 6.95 1.61
C ARG A 158 10.37 5.45 1.32
N GLU A 159 10.13 4.63 2.33
CA GLU A 159 10.00 3.17 2.17
C GLU A 159 8.83 2.82 1.24
N ILE A 160 7.65 3.39 1.50
CA ILE A 160 6.48 3.25 0.63
C ILE A 160 6.82 3.67 -0.81
N GLY A 161 7.45 4.82 -1.02
CA GLY A 161 7.80 5.28 -2.37
C GLY A 161 8.75 4.32 -3.11
N ARG A 162 9.76 3.78 -2.42
CA ARG A 162 10.69 2.79 -2.98
C ARG A 162 10.00 1.47 -3.32
N ASP A 163 9.14 1.01 -2.42
CA ASP A 163 8.43 -0.26 -2.58
C ASP A 163 7.38 -0.16 -3.69
N GLU A 164 6.65 0.96 -3.77
CA GLU A 164 5.72 1.27 -4.88
C GLU A 164 6.42 1.34 -6.22
N TYR A 165 7.61 1.95 -6.29
CA TYR A 165 8.42 1.92 -7.50
C TYR A 165 8.77 0.47 -7.91
N THR A 166 9.13 -0.38 -6.95
CA THR A 166 9.40 -1.80 -7.19
C THR A 166 8.16 -2.55 -7.68
N VAL A 167 6.98 -2.21 -7.16
CA VAL A 167 5.69 -2.77 -7.60
C VAL A 167 5.38 -2.37 -9.05
N ILE A 168 5.62 -1.11 -9.44
CA ILE A 168 5.48 -0.66 -10.82
C ILE A 168 6.40 -1.47 -11.75
N GLN A 169 7.67 -1.65 -11.38
CA GLN A 169 8.61 -2.49 -12.15
C GLN A 169 8.14 -3.95 -12.21
N THR A 170 7.55 -4.47 -11.13
CA THR A 170 7.00 -5.83 -11.09
C THR A 170 5.81 -5.99 -12.02
N LEU A 171 4.92 -5.00 -12.12
CA LEU A 171 3.80 -5.00 -13.07
C LEU A 171 4.30 -5.04 -14.52
N LEU A 172 5.33 -4.26 -14.84
CA LEU A 172 5.97 -4.28 -16.16
C LEU A 172 6.65 -5.63 -16.44
N ALA A 173 7.33 -6.20 -15.45
CA ALA A 173 7.92 -7.54 -15.56
C ALA A 173 6.85 -8.62 -15.78
N ILE A 174 5.67 -8.50 -15.18
CA ILE A 174 4.54 -9.41 -15.45
C ILE A 174 4.05 -9.26 -16.90
N VAL A 175 4.03 -8.03 -17.45
CA VAL A 175 3.69 -7.81 -18.86
C VAL A 175 4.67 -8.53 -19.79
N ASP A 176 5.97 -8.44 -19.52
CA ASP A 176 6.99 -9.16 -20.29
C ASP A 176 6.89 -10.68 -20.10
N ALA A 177 6.69 -11.14 -18.86
CA ALA A 177 6.51 -12.55 -18.56
C ALA A 177 5.28 -13.17 -19.27
N GLN A 178 4.21 -12.41 -19.48
CA GLN A 178 3.07 -12.86 -20.28
C GLN A 178 3.44 -13.04 -21.76
N ARG A 179 4.29 -12.18 -22.31
CA ARG A 179 4.81 -12.31 -23.69
C ARG A 179 5.73 -13.52 -23.82
N ASP A 180 6.57 -13.75 -22.82
CA ASP A 180 7.44 -14.93 -22.75
C ASP A 180 6.61 -16.21 -22.64
N TYR A 181 5.60 -16.23 -21.76
CA TYR A 181 4.71 -17.37 -21.60
C TYR A 181 4.02 -17.77 -22.92
N VAL A 182 3.52 -16.79 -23.68
CA VAL A 182 2.94 -17.03 -25.02
C VAL A 182 3.97 -17.64 -25.96
N SER A 183 5.20 -17.13 -25.95
CA SER A 183 6.29 -17.61 -26.81
C SER A 183 6.76 -19.02 -26.45
N MET A 184 6.75 -19.35 -25.15
CA MET A 184 7.12 -20.66 -24.61
C MET A 184 6.05 -21.73 -24.87
N ASP A 185 4.77 -21.34 -24.98
CA ASP A 185 3.60 -22.20 -25.10
C ASP A 185 3.65 -23.45 -24.20
N PRO A 186 3.81 -23.29 -22.87
CA PRO A 186 4.05 -24.40 -21.96
C PRO A 186 2.86 -25.36 -21.86
N MET A 187 1.65 -24.88 -22.20
CA MET A 187 0.42 -25.65 -22.25
C MET A 187 0.15 -26.30 -23.62
N LYS A 188 1.01 -26.07 -24.61
CA LYS A 188 0.90 -26.62 -25.98
C LYS A 188 -0.44 -26.31 -26.63
N THR A 189 -0.81 -25.05 -26.59
CA THR A 189 -2.08 -24.53 -27.12
C THR A 189 -1.99 -24.29 -28.63
N ASP A 190 -3.10 -24.48 -29.32
CA ASP A 190 -3.23 -24.28 -30.76
C ASP A 190 -3.26 -22.80 -31.18
N VAL A 191 -3.40 -21.89 -30.21
CA VAL A 191 -3.45 -20.43 -30.41
C VAL A 191 -2.63 -19.72 -29.33
N PRO A 192 -1.93 -18.62 -29.65
CA PRO A 192 -1.22 -17.81 -28.66
C PRO A 192 -2.13 -17.44 -27.47
N THR A 193 -1.77 -17.92 -26.28
CA THR A 193 -2.61 -17.81 -25.08
C THR A 193 -1.78 -17.31 -23.90
N TYR A 194 -2.23 -16.24 -23.25
CA TYR A 194 -1.64 -15.71 -22.03
C TYR A 194 -1.92 -16.62 -20.81
N ALA A 195 -1.07 -16.54 -19.80
CA ALA A 195 -1.26 -17.21 -18.54
C ALA A 195 -2.45 -16.61 -17.78
N ARG A 196 -3.31 -17.46 -17.24
CA ARG A 196 -4.52 -17.01 -16.52
C ARG A 196 -4.26 -16.69 -15.05
N ARG A 197 -3.11 -17.09 -14.52
CA ARG A 197 -2.77 -17.06 -13.10
C ARG A 197 -1.35 -16.57 -12.92
N LEU A 198 -1.04 -16.01 -11.75
CA LEU A 198 0.37 -15.80 -11.39
C LEU A 198 0.98 -17.14 -10.94
N LEU A 199 0.33 -17.84 -10.02
CA LEU A 199 0.70 -19.19 -9.58
C LEU A 199 -0.11 -20.26 -10.33
N SER A 200 0.59 -21.18 -11.00
CA SER A 200 0.00 -22.34 -11.67
C SER A 200 -0.70 -23.28 -10.68
N ALA A 201 -1.73 -23.97 -11.15
CA ALA A 201 -2.31 -25.08 -10.39
C ALA A 201 -1.30 -26.24 -10.23
N PRO A 202 -1.40 -27.06 -9.17
CA PRO A 202 -0.49 -28.18 -8.95
C PRO A 202 -0.36 -29.09 -10.18
N GLY A 203 0.88 -29.30 -10.63
CA GLY A 203 1.20 -30.13 -11.80
C GLY A 203 0.83 -29.53 -13.16
N LYS A 204 0.36 -28.28 -13.21
CA LYS A 204 0.05 -27.55 -14.44
C LYS A 204 1.07 -26.43 -14.68
N LYS A 205 1.05 -25.89 -15.89
CA LYS A 205 1.78 -24.68 -16.30
C LYS A 205 0.80 -23.63 -16.81
N ASP A 206 -0.32 -23.44 -16.11
CA ASP A 206 -1.42 -22.54 -16.48
C ASP A 206 -1.33 -21.15 -15.81
N GLY A 207 -0.21 -20.88 -15.14
CA GLY A 207 0.17 -19.59 -14.60
C GLY A 207 1.61 -19.20 -14.95
N LEU A 208 2.01 -18.00 -14.54
CA LEU A 208 3.36 -17.45 -14.80
C LEU A 208 4.47 -18.07 -13.94
N TYR A 209 4.11 -18.82 -12.90
CA TYR A 209 5.03 -19.61 -12.10
C TYR A 209 4.55 -21.05 -11.92
N TRP A 210 5.49 -21.97 -12.09
CA TRP A 210 5.48 -23.38 -11.73
C TRP A 210 6.86 -23.77 -11.19
N GLU A 211 6.93 -24.78 -10.34
CA GLU A 211 8.20 -25.35 -9.91
C GLU A 211 8.81 -26.18 -11.06
N ALA A 212 9.93 -25.70 -11.62
CA ALA A 212 10.62 -26.38 -12.71
C ALA A 212 11.61 -27.42 -12.17
N ARG A 213 11.60 -28.62 -12.75
CA ARG A 213 12.60 -29.65 -12.45
C ARG A 213 13.95 -29.31 -13.09
N PRO A 214 15.06 -29.89 -12.60
CA PRO A 214 16.35 -29.76 -13.26
C PRO A 214 16.27 -30.12 -14.75
N GLY A 215 16.70 -29.19 -15.61
CA GLY A 215 16.66 -29.37 -17.07
C GLY A 215 15.33 -29.01 -17.75
N GLU A 216 14.28 -28.64 -17.01
CA GLU A 216 13.07 -28.07 -17.59
C GLU A 216 13.17 -26.55 -17.79
N PRO A 217 12.41 -25.99 -18.76
CA PRO A 217 12.26 -24.54 -18.89
C PRO A 217 11.77 -23.92 -17.58
N GLN A 218 12.46 -22.86 -17.17
CA GLN A 218 12.12 -22.09 -15.98
C GLN A 218 10.84 -21.29 -16.19
N SER A 219 10.19 -20.96 -15.07
CA SER A 219 9.02 -20.10 -15.05
C SER A 219 9.36 -18.65 -15.41
N PRO A 220 8.49 -17.94 -16.15
CA PRO A 220 8.68 -16.52 -16.47
C PRO A 220 8.77 -15.58 -15.26
N VAL A 221 8.09 -15.89 -14.16
CA VAL A 221 8.08 -15.04 -12.95
C VAL A 221 8.57 -15.84 -11.75
N GLY A 222 9.21 -15.17 -10.79
CA GLY A 222 9.66 -15.77 -9.53
C GLY A 222 8.50 -16.13 -8.58
N GLU A 223 8.77 -17.08 -7.67
CA GLU A 223 7.79 -17.62 -6.74
C GLU A 223 7.15 -16.57 -5.82
N LEU A 224 7.93 -15.59 -5.35
CA LEU A 224 7.48 -14.59 -4.38
C LEU A 224 6.35 -13.72 -4.95
N VAL A 225 6.51 -13.22 -6.18
CA VAL A 225 5.47 -12.45 -6.89
C VAL A 225 4.25 -13.35 -7.14
N ALA A 226 4.47 -14.59 -7.57
CA ALA A 226 3.38 -15.51 -7.86
C ALA A 226 2.53 -15.85 -6.63
N LYS A 227 3.13 -15.89 -5.44
CA LYS A 227 2.44 -16.14 -4.16
C LYS A 227 1.84 -14.88 -3.53
N ALA A 228 2.21 -13.69 -3.98
CA ALA A 228 1.66 -12.42 -3.50
C ALA A 228 0.24 -12.12 -4.03
N GLN A 229 -0.63 -13.12 -4.07
CA GLN A 229 -2.04 -12.98 -4.49
C GLN A 229 -2.95 -12.76 -3.28
N ALA A 230 -4.14 -12.23 -3.51
CA ALA A 230 -5.19 -12.14 -2.50
C ALA A 230 -5.85 -13.51 -2.25
N GLY A 231 -6.07 -13.89 -0.98
CA GLY A 231 -6.70 -15.15 -0.58
C GLY A 231 -6.16 -15.72 0.75
N ASP A 232 -6.40 -17.01 1.00
CA ASP A 232 -6.09 -17.78 2.24
C ASP A 232 -4.59 -17.98 2.53
N VAL A 233 -3.71 -17.13 1.99
CA VAL A 233 -2.28 -17.16 2.28
C VAL A 233 -1.94 -15.90 3.08
N PRO A 234 -1.88 -16.00 4.43
CA PRO A 234 -1.27 -14.99 5.27
C PRO A 234 0.12 -14.68 4.72
N GLY A 235 0.45 -13.40 4.60
CA GLY A 235 1.75 -13.00 4.07
C GLY A 235 1.84 -11.50 3.92
N GLU A 236 3.07 -11.04 3.77
CA GLU A 236 3.43 -9.61 3.66
C GLU A 236 3.23 -9.07 2.23
N GLY A 237 2.71 -9.90 1.32
CA GLY A 237 2.69 -9.58 -0.11
C GLY A 237 4.09 -9.67 -0.72
N TYR A 238 4.28 -9.00 -1.85
CA TYR A 238 5.59 -8.78 -2.46
C TYR A 238 5.86 -7.29 -2.42
N PHE A 239 6.89 -6.87 -1.68
CA PHE A 239 7.12 -5.46 -1.33
C PHE A 239 5.87 -4.78 -0.77
N GLY A 240 5.16 -5.47 0.15
CA GLY A 240 3.96 -4.89 0.76
C GLY A 240 2.71 -4.90 -0.11
N TYR A 241 2.73 -5.53 -1.28
CA TYR A 241 1.62 -5.49 -2.25
C TYR A 241 1.05 -6.85 -2.61
N ARG A 242 -0.25 -6.87 -2.91
CA ARG A 242 -0.97 -8.00 -3.49
C ARG A 242 -1.21 -7.76 -4.97
N PHE A 243 -1.18 -8.83 -5.76
CA PHE A 243 -1.34 -8.81 -7.20
C PHE A 243 -2.49 -9.73 -7.63
N ARG A 244 -3.23 -9.36 -8.67
CA ARG A 244 -4.30 -10.19 -9.23
C ARG A 244 -4.45 -9.97 -10.73
N MET A 245 -4.66 -11.07 -11.46
CA MET A 245 -5.03 -11.03 -12.88
C MET A 245 -6.45 -10.48 -13.08
N LEU A 246 -6.62 -9.65 -14.10
CA LEU A 246 -7.90 -9.15 -14.61
C LEU A 246 -8.20 -9.83 -15.95
N TYR A 247 -9.48 -10.14 -16.17
CA TYR A 247 -9.92 -11.02 -17.26
C TYR A 247 -10.71 -10.29 -18.36
N GLY A 248 -10.70 -8.96 -18.33
CA GLY A 248 -11.28 -8.11 -19.35
C GLY A 248 -10.97 -6.65 -19.09
N GLN A 249 -11.42 -5.80 -20.00
CA GLN A 249 -11.39 -4.36 -19.85
C GLN A 249 -12.79 -3.73 -19.94
N GLY A 250 -12.93 -2.57 -19.32
CA GLY A 250 -14.17 -1.80 -19.29
C GLY A 250 -14.22 -0.70 -20.36
N PRO A 251 -15.31 0.11 -20.37
CA PRO A 251 -15.57 1.10 -21.41
C PRO A 251 -14.60 2.29 -21.43
N ASP A 252 -13.96 2.61 -20.31
CA ASP A 252 -13.03 3.73 -20.20
C ASP A 252 -11.60 3.34 -20.61
N ALA A 253 -11.32 2.04 -20.76
CA ALA A 253 -10.03 1.56 -21.24
C ALA A 253 -9.83 1.85 -22.74
N PRO A 254 -8.58 2.10 -23.20
CA PRO A 254 -8.26 2.16 -24.62
C PRO A 254 -8.73 0.88 -25.34
N GLY A 255 -9.55 1.02 -26.38
CA GLY A 255 -10.16 -0.11 -27.10
C GLY A 255 -11.56 -0.51 -26.61
N GLY A 256 -12.07 0.10 -25.53
CA GLY A 256 -13.43 -0.11 -25.02
C GLY A 256 -13.62 -1.45 -24.30
N ALA A 257 -14.87 -1.74 -23.92
CA ALA A 257 -15.17 -2.90 -23.09
C ALA A 257 -15.12 -4.21 -23.88
N TYR A 258 -14.31 -5.18 -23.45
CA TYR A 258 -14.34 -6.54 -23.98
C TYR A 258 -13.71 -7.57 -23.00
N SER A 259 -14.06 -8.84 -23.20
CA SER A 259 -13.50 -9.97 -22.44
C SER A 259 -12.15 -10.38 -23.00
N TYR A 260 -11.17 -10.61 -22.12
CA TYR A 260 -9.90 -11.22 -22.52
C TYR A 260 -10.01 -12.73 -22.72
N LEU A 261 -11.11 -13.34 -22.26
CA LEU A 261 -11.37 -14.77 -22.38
C LEU A 261 -12.18 -15.08 -23.64
N ILE A 262 -11.66 -15.99 -24.46
CA ILE A 262 -12.32 -16.62 -25.61
C ILE A 262 -12.19 -18.14 -25.41
N ASP A 263 -13.31 -18.88 -25.42
CA ASP A 263 -13.34 -20.33 -25.14
C ASP A 263 -12.55 -20.73 -23.88
N ASN A 264 -12.69 -19.93 -22.82
CA ASN A 264 -12.01 -20.12 -21.52
C ASN A 264 -10.46 -20.03 -21.60
N ARG A 265 -9.92 -19.46 -22.67
CA ARG A 265 -8.49 -19.17 -22.87
C ARG A 265 -8.27 -17.65 -22.90
N MET A 266 -7.16 -17.18 -22.33
CA MET A 266 -6.84 -15.76 -22.24
C MET A 266 -6.14 -15.31 -23.53
N ILE A 267 -6.94 -14.98 -24.55
CA ILE A 267 -6.47 -14.67 -25.91
C ILE A 267 -6.62 -13.18 -26.22
N GLY A 268 -7.66 -12.52 -25.71
CA GLY A 268 -7.97 -11.13 -26.05
C GLY A 268 -7.04 -10.08 -25.39
N GLY A 269 -6.20 -10.50 -24.46
CA GLY A 269 -5.33 -9.61 -23.69
C GLY A 269 -5.20 -10.09 -22.25
N PHE A 270 -4.70 -9.22 -21.38
CA PHE A 270 -4.66 -9.45 -19.94
C PHE A 270 -4.57 -8.11 -19.21
N GLY A 271 -4.96 -8.10 -17.94
CA GLY A 271 -4.68 -7.00 -17.04
C GLY A 271 -4.16 -7.51 -15.72
N VAL A 272 -3.54 -6.63 -14.95
CA VAL A 272 -3.09 -6.91 -13.60
C VAL A 272 -3.44 -5.70 -12.73
N ILE A 273 -3.92 -5.96 -11.53
CA ILE A 273 -4.09 -4.95 -10.48
C ILE A 273 -3.16 -5.30 -9.32
N ALA A 274 -2.54 -4.28 -8.73
CA ALA A 274 -1.77 -4.40 -7.50
C ALA A 274 -2.24 -3.38 -6.46
N TRP A 275 -2.32 -3.77 -5.19
CA TRP A 275 -2.72 -2.89 -4.09
C TRP A 275 -1.98 -3.25 -2.80
N PRO A 276 -1.78 -2.29 -1.88
CA PRO A 276 -1.07 -2.53 -0.63
C PRO A 276 -1.81 -3.55 0.25
N VAL A 277 -1.03 -4.34 0.99
CA VAL A 277 -1.55 -5.23 2.04
C VAL A 277 -2.21 -4.41 3.14
N THR A 278 -1.54 -3.36 3.60
CA THR A 278 -2.05 -2.42 4.61
C THR A 278 -1.86 -0.99 4.11
N TYR A 279 -2.98 -0.31 3.85
CA TYR A 279 -2.99 1.08 3.40
C TYR A 279 -2.29 2.00 4.40
N GLY A 280 -1.40 2.86 3.92
CA GLY A 280 -0.63 3.82 4.72
C GLY A 280 0.55 3.23 5.48
N GLU A 281 0.70 1.90 5.49
CA GLU A 281 1.85 1.21 6.11
C GLU A 281 2.73 0.55 5.05
N THR A 282 2.14 -0.27 4.18
CA THR A 282 2.89 -1.00 3.14
C THR A 282 2.76 -0.35 1.76
N GLY A 283 1.94 0.69 1.64
CA GLY A 283 1.70 1.44 0.42
C GLY A 283 0.42 2.28 0.51
N VAL A 284 0.27 3.23 -0.41
CA VAL A 284 -0.87 4.13 -0.54
C VAL A 284 -1.61 3.87 -1.85
N SER A 285 -0.86 3.68 -2.93
CA SER A 285 -1.42 3.64 -4.29
C SER A 285 -1.95 2.27 -4.67
N THR A 286 -3.05 2.22 -5.42
CA THR A 286 -3.45 1.03 -6.18
C THR A 286 -3.00 1.21 -7.62
N PHE A 287 -2.40 0.17 -8.20
CA PHE A 287 -1.89 0.18 -9.56
C PHE A 287 -2.64 -0.78 -10.47
N MET A 288 -2.76 -0.46 -11.76
CA MET A 288 -3.19 -1.41 -12.77
C MET A 288 -2.41 -1.24 -14.08
N VAL A 289 -2.25 -2.35 -14.80
CA VAL A 289 -1.58 -2.39 -16.11
C VAL A 289 -2.35 -3.34 -17.03
N SER A 290 -2.27 -3.10 -18.35
CA SER A 290 -2.75 -4.02 -19.39
C SER A 290 -1.61 -4.48 -20.28
N GLN A 291 -1.90 -5.29 -21.29
CA GLN A 291 -0.89 -5.70 -22.29
C GLN A 291 -0.16 -4.54 -23.01
N SER A 292 -0.69 -3.30 -22.96
CA SER A 292 0.00 -2.12 -23.50
C SER A 292 1.26 -1.76 -22.73
N GLY A 293 1.37 -2.16 -21.46
CA GLY A 293 2.47 -1.81 -20.56
C GLY A 293 2.30 -0.44 -19.90
N ASP A 294 1.20 0.27 -20.11
CA ASP A 294 0.92 1.53 -19.41
C ASP A 294 0.39 1.25 -18.00
N VAL A 295 1.12 1.72 -16.98
CA VAL A 295 0.73 1.61 -15.57
C VAL A 295 -0.07 2.84 -15.17
N TYR A 296 -1.19 2.58 -14.51
CA TYR A 296 -2.07 3.58 -13.94
C TYR A 296 -2.10 3.43 -12.42
N GLU A 297 -2.21 4.54 -11.70
CA GLU A 297 -2.26 4.60 -10.25
C GLU A 297 -3.48 5.37 -9.75
N LYS A 298 -3.94 5.01 -8.56
CA LYS A 298 -5.01 5.70 -7.84
C LYS A 298 -4.94 5.38 -6.35
N ASP A 299 -4.97 6.40 -5.51
CA ASP A 299 -5.23 6.24 -4.07
C ASP A 299 -6.72 5.93 -3.85
N LEU A 300 -7.04 4.73 -3.33
CA LEU A 300 -8.40 4.30 -2.99
C LEU A 300 -8.78 4.58 -1.52
N GLY A 301 -7.86 5.15 -0.74
CA GLY A 301 -8.03 5.53 0.65
C GLY A 301 -7.91 4.35 1.63
N PRO A 302 -8.31 4.56 2.89
CA PRO A 302 -8.19 3.55 3.95
C PRO A 302 -8.86 2.20 3.66
N ASP A 303 -9.88 2.17 2.80
CA ASP A 303 -10.60 0.95 2.40
C ASP A 303 -10.01 0.26 1.16
N THR A 304 -8.76 0.59 0.79
CA THR A 304 -8.08 0.12 -0.44
C THR A 304 -8.25 -1.38 -0.68
N SER A 305 -8.04 -2.24 0.33
CA SER A 305 -8.20 -3.69 0.18
C SER A 305 -9.61 -4.11 -0.23
N ALA A 306 -10.64 -3.46 0.31
CA ALA A 306 -12.04 -3.74 -0.02
C ALA A 306 -12.43 -3.16 -1.39
N GLU A 307 -11.95 -1.97 -1.73
CA GLU A 307 -12.23 -1.33 -3.03
C GLU A 307 -11.49 -2.04 -4.17
N ALA A 308 -10.21 -2.36 -4.01
CA ALA A 308 -9.44 -3.13 -4.98
C ALA A 308 -10.06 -4.51 -5.24
N ALA A 309 -10.64 -5.15 -4.22
CA ALA A 309 -11.34 -6.43 -4.38
C ALA A 309 -12.51 -6.36 -5.40
N LYS A 310 -13.18 -5.20 -5.51
CA LYS A 310 -14.31 -4.95 -6.43
C LYS A 310 -13.87 -4.64 -7.86
N ILE A 311 -12.61 -4.30 -8.08
CA ILE A 311 -12.08 -3.98 -9.41
C ILE A 311 -11.79 -5.27 -10.19
N LEU A 312 -12.72 -5.67 -11.04
CA LEU A 312 -12.66 -6.92 -11.81
C LEU A 312 -12.17 -6.75 -13.25
N LEU A 313 -12.11 -5.52 -13.75
CA LEU A 313 -11.74 -5.18 -15.12
C LEU A 313 -10.65 -4.11 -15.12
N PHE A 314 -9.79 -4.14 -16.12
CA PHE A 314 -8.91 -3.01 -16.43
C PHE A 314 -9.78 -1.88 -16.99
N ASN A 315 -9.98 -0.81 -16.21
CA ASN A 315 -10.85 0.30 -16.59
C ASN A 315 -10.36 1.62 -16.00
N PRO A 316 -9.18 2.13 -16.44
CA PRO A 316 -8.67 3.40 -15.97
C PRO A 316 -9.52 4.55 -16.49
N ASP A 317 -10.52 4.96 -15.70
CA ASP A 317 -11.30 6.17 -15.95
C ASP A 317 -10.49 7.45 -15.66
N LYS A 318 -11.12 8.63 -15.75
CA LYS A 318 -10.47 9.93 -15.56
C LYS A 318 -9.90 10.17 -14.15
N SER A 319 -10.25 9.34 -13.17
CA SER A 319 -9.72 9.41 -11.81
C SER A 319 -8.48 8.55 -11.60
N TRP A 320 -8.05 7.80 -12.61
CA TRP A 320 -6.78 7.09 -12.64
C TRP A 320 -5.72 7.97 -13.31
N GLU A 321 -4.56 8.05 -12.69
CA GLU A 321 -3.42 8.79 -13.23
C GLU A 321 -2.47 7.82 -13.89
N LYS A 322 -1.87 8.20 -15.02
CA LYS A 322 -0.83 7.39 -15.64
C LYS A 322 0.48 7.66 -14.91
N THR A 323 1.07 6.62 -14.35
CA THR A 323 2.32 6.73 -13.56
C THR A 323 3.46 7.25 -14.42
N ASP A 324 4.28 8.15 -13.84
CA ASP A 324 5.56 8.53 -14.43
C ASP A 324 6.58 7.40 -14.23
N MET A 325 6.99 6.78 -15.33
CA MET A 325 7.94 5.67 -15.33
C MET A 325 9.40 6.13 -15.30
N THR A 326 9.65 7.43 -15.11
CA THR A 326 11.01 7.95 -14.94
C THR A 326 11.60 7.34 -13.68
N PRO A 327 12.71 6.57 -13.78
CA PRO A 327 13.35 6.00 -12.62
C PRO A 327 13.70 7.10 -11.62
N PRO A 328 13.46 6.91 -10.30
CA PRO A 328 14.03 7.82 -9.32
C PRO A 328 15.55 7.84 -9.55
N PRO A 329 16.20 9.01 -9.39
CA PRO A 329 17.65 9.07 -9.52
C PRO A 329 18.28 8.02 -8.59
N PRO A 330 19.32 7.30 -9.04
CA PRO A 330 19.93 6.27 -8.21
C PRO A 330 20.35 6.90 -6.87
N GLU A 331 19.89 6.33 -5.76
CA GLU A 331 20.51 6.60 -4.47
C GLU A 331 21.98 6.16 -4.60
N LYS A 332 22.88 7.15 -4.52
CA LYS A 332 24.33 6.94 -4.57
C LYS A 332 24.89 6.82 -3.17
#